data_AF-A0A1M7NR90-F1
#
_entry.id   AF-A0A1M7NR90-F1
#
_cell.length_a   1.000
_cell.length_b   1.000
_cell.length_c   1.000
_cell.angle_alpha   90.00
_cell.angle_beta   90.00
_cell.angle_gamma   90.00
#
_symmetry.space_group_name_H-M   'P 1'
#
loop_
_entity.id
_entity.type
_entity.pdbx_description
1 polymer ?
#
loop_
_entity_poly.entity_id
_entity_poly.type
_entity_poly.pdbx_seq_one_letter_code
_entity_poly.pdbx_strand_id
1 'polypeptide(L)'
;MSGTRNEIPANFLGLSCKVQENFLFLQAMFEDEIKEYESKYFMWMMFRVVPIMWHAVRPSRVVDMPAVVNSFWMRKGFEGLTFFGQILTPTQSEADLFERSKEMKNHEMIHLRQAQSCGDSWWRFYLLYIWYWLKALPANRQLKHGAYLVNPFELEAYRHMNDLTYLANGKATEWRQYAKMSIKERIELYNRQK
;
A
#
# COMPACT_ATOMS: atom_id res chain seq x y z
N MET A 1 -36.23 3.06 6.57
CA MET A 1 -34.85 3.34 6.12
C MET A 1 -34.53 2.43 4.96
N SER A 2 -34.60 3.03 3.79
CA SER A 2 -34.49 2.45 2.45
C SER A 2 -33.04 2.51 1.96
N GLY A 3 -32.53 1.40 1.46
CA GLY A 3 -31.37 1.36 0.56
C GLY A 3 -31.84 0.65 -0.71
N THR A 4 -32.01 1.42 -1.77
CA THR A 4 -32.72 1.08 -3.01
C THR A 4 -31.98 0.01 -3.82
N ARG A 5 -32.67 -1.11 -4.07
CA ARG A 5 -32.36 -1.98 -5.21
C ARG A 5 -32.68 -1.19 -6.47
N ASN A 6 -31.79 -1.22 -7.45
CA ASN A 6 -32.08 -0.75 -8.81
C ASN A 6 -33.10 -1.73 -9.41
N GLU A 7 -34.38 -1.48 -9.16
CA GLU A 7 -35.46 -2.14 -9.87
C GLU A 7 -35.48 -1.62 -11.30
N ILE A 8 -35.32 -2.55 -12.25
CA ILE A 8 -35.51 -2.32 -13.67
C ILE A 8 -36.95 -1.84 -13.86
N PRO A 9 -37.21 -0.71 -14.54
CA PRO A 9 -38.57 -0.26 -14.77
C PRO A 9 -39.34 -1.31 -15.56
N ALA A 10 -40.49 -1.73 -15.03
CA ALA A 10 -41.38 -2.77 -15.54
C ALA A 10 -42.13 -2.38 -16.83
N ASN A 11 -41.46 -1.70 -17.76
CA ASN A 11 -41.97 -1.39 -19.10
C ASN A 11 -40.98 -1.87 -20.17
N PHE A 12 -40.75 -3.19 -20.20
CA PHE A 12 -40.03 -3.87 -21.27
C PHE A 12 -40.92 -4.88 -22.01
N LEU A 13 -42.25 -4.74 -21.93
CA LEU A 13 -43.22 -5.64 -22.58
C LEU A 13 -43.84 -5.07 -23.87
N GLY A 14 -43.30 -3.97 -24.41
CA GLY A 14 -43.81 -3.31 -25.62
C GLY A 14 -42.79 -3.12 -26.75
N LEU A 15 -41.57 -3.62 -26.60
CA LEU A 15 -40.53 -3.51 -27.63
C LEU A 15 -40.47 -4.81 -28.45
N SER A 16 -40.32 -4.68 -29.78
CA SER A 16 -40.14 -5.81 -30.70
C SER A 16 -39.02 -6.74 -30.23
N CYS A 17 -39.22 -8.06 -30.35
CA CYS A 17 -38.30 -9.13 -29.93
C CYS A 17 -36.83 -8.86 -30.28
N LYS A 18 -36.59 -8.24 -31.45
CA LYS A 18 -35.25 -7.87 -31.95
C LYS A 18 -34.54 -6.78 -31.12
N VAL A 19 -35.27 -5.90 -30.46
CA VAL A 19 -34.71 -4.83 -29.62
C VAL A 19 -34.30 -5.37 -28.25
N GLN A 20 -35.03 -6.35 -27.72
CA GLN A 20 -34.66 -7.04 -26.48
C GLN A 20 -33.43 -7.92 -26.65
N GLU A 21 -33.33 -8.66 -27.76
CA GLU A 21 -32.14 -9.47 -28.08
C GLU A 21 -30.88 -8.61 -28.24
N ASN A 22 -30.98 -7.45 -28.90
CA ASN A 22 -29.86 -6.53 -29.06
C ASN A 22 -29.41 -5.90 -27.74
N PHE A 23 -30.33 -5.62 -26.81
CA PHE A 23 -29.97 -5.07 -25.50
C PHE A 23 -29.27 -6.11 -24.60
N LEU A 24 -29.75 -7.35 -24.60
CA LEU A 24 -29.10 -8.46 -23.89
C LEU A 24 -27.75 -8.82 -24.50
N PHE A 25 -27.61 -8.74 -25.83
CA PHE A 25 -26.33 -8.96 -26.52
C PHE A 25 -25.31 -7.86 -26.21
N LEU A 26 -25.73 -6.59 -26.17
CA LEU A 26 -24.87 -5.47 -25.76
C LEU A 26 -24.46 -5.57 -24.28
N GLN A 27 -25.35 -6.03 -23.41
CA GLN A 27 -25.02 -6.24 -21.99
C GLN A 27 -24.03 -7.41 -21.82
N ALA A 28 -24.21 -8.52 -22.54
CA ALA A 28 -23.28 -9.65 -22.53
C ALA A 28 -21.90 -9.26 -23.09
N MET A 29 -21.85 -8.50 -24.19
CA MET A 29 -20.60 -7.93 -24.72
C MET A 29 -19.89 -7.03 -23.70
N PHE A 30 -20.63 -6.17 -23.00
CA PHE A 30 -20.04 -5.30 -21.97
C PHE A 30 -19.53 -6.10 -20.76
N GLU A 31 -20.24 -7.14 -20.32
CA GLU A 31 -19.81 -7.99 -19.21
C GLU A 31 -18.59 -8.85 -19.57
N ASP A 32 -18.51 -9.34 -20.81
CA ASP A 32 -17.37 -10.12 -21.30
C ASP A 32 -16.13 -9.24 -21.54
N GLU A 33 -16.30 -8.01 -22.06
CA GLU A 33 -15.20 -7.03 -22.15
C GLU A 33 -14.68 -6.63 -20.76
N ILE A 34 -15.57 -6.44 -19.77
CA ILE A 34 -15.17 -6.13 -18.39
C ILE A 34 -14.38 -7.29 -17.78
N LYS A 35 -14.81 -8.54 -17.96
CA LYS A 35 -14.08 -9.71 -17.44
C LYS A 35 -12.75 -9.92 -18.16
N GLU A 36 -12.69 -9.69 -19.47
CA GLU A 36 -11.44 -9.78 -20.23
C GLU A 36 -10.47 -8.66 -19.81
N TYR A 37 -10.98 -7.45 -19.60
CA TYR A 37 -10.21 -6.33 -19.08
C TYR A 37 -9.70 -6.62 -17.66
N GLU A 38 -10.56 -7.00 -16.72
CA GLU A 38 -10.14 -7.39 -15.37
C GLU A 38 -9.14 -8.56 -15.38
N SER A 39 -9.36 -9.57 -16.24
CA SER A 39 -8.45 -10.71 -16.42
C SER A 39 -7.10 -10.30 -16.99
N LYS A 40 -7.06 -9.43 -18.00
CA LYS A 40 -5.83 -8.93 -18.61
C LYS A 40 -5.03 -8.08 -17.64
N TYR A 41 -5.68 -7.22 -16.86
CA TYR A 41 -5.04 -6.41 -15.83
C TYR A 41 -4.55 -7.27 -14.66
N PHE A 42 -5.33 -8.27 -14.25
CA PHE A 42 -4.92 -9.26 -13.25
C PHE A 42 -3.72 -10.08 -13.73
N MET A 43 -3.74 -10.57 -14.96
CA MET A 43 -2.63 -11.33 -15.55
C MET A 43 -1.38 -10.47 -15.68
N TRP A 44 -1.53 -9.22 -16.15
CA TRP A 44 -0.44 -8.27 -16.29
C TRP A 44 0.17 -7.84 -14.95
N MET A 45 -0.66 -7.72 -13.92
CA MET A 45 -0.26 -7.53 -12.52
C MET A 45 0.56 -8.72 -12.02
N MET A 46 0.13 -9.96 -12.28
CA MET A 46 0.87 -11.15 -11.91
C MET A 46 2.26 -11.16 -12.56
N PHE A 47 2.39 -10.78 -13.84
CA PHE A 47 3.69 -10.72 -14.51
C PHE A 47 4.69 -9.71 -13.91
N ARG A 48 4.23 -8.67 -13.21
CA ARG A 48 5.12 -7.66 -12.61
C ARG A 48 5.40 -7.89 -11.12
N VAL A 49 4.44 -8.44 -10.38
CA VAL A 49 4.55 -8.64 -8.92
C VAL A 49 5.13 -10.03 -8.59
N VAL A 50 4.71 -11.06 -9.32
CA VAL A 50 5.11 -12.44 -9.04
C VAL A 50 6.62 -12.63 -9.17
N PRO A 51 7.32 -12.08 -10.18
CA PRO A 51 8.78 -12.20 -10.23
C PRO A 51 9.45 -11.57 -9.01
N ILE A 52 8.96 -10.41 -8.53
CA ILE A 52 9.48 -9.75 -7.33
C ILE A 52 9.28 -10.66 -6.11
N MET A 53 8.09 -11.24 -5.95
CA MET A 53 7.79 -12.17 -4.87
C MET A 53 8.61 -13.48 -4.96
N TRP A 54 8.87 -13.96 -6.18
CA TRP A 54 9.64 -15.18 -6.43
C TRP A 54 11.13 -15.00 -6.13
N HIS A 55 11.66 -13.81 -6.42
CA HIS A 55 13.04 -13.43 -6.10
C HIS A 55 13.18 -12.79 -4.72
N ALA A 56 12.10 -12.69 -3.95
CA ALA A 56 12.12 -12.10 -2.62
C ALA A 56 13.03 -12.92 -1.70
N VAL A 57 14.13 -12.30 -1.28
CA VAL A 57 15.02 -12.87 -0.28
C VAL A 57 14.56 -12.48 1.12
N ARG A 58 15.05 -13.19 2.13
CA ARG A 58 14.81 -12.82 3.53
C ARG A 58 15.29 -11.40 3.81
N PRO A 59 14.59 -10.61 4.66
CA PRO A 59 15.02 -9.27 5.02
C PRO A 59 16.50 -9.18 5.46
N SER A 60 17.00 -10.17 6.20
CA SER A 60 18.40 -10.24 6.65
C SER A 60 19.43 -10.36 5.53
N ARG A 61 19.04 -10.79 4.32
CA ARG A 61 19.90 -10.90 3.15
C ARG A 61 19.89 -9.65 2.27
N VAL A 62 18.98 -8.72 2.53
CA VAL A 62 18.92 -7.45 1.81
C VAL A 62 19.88 -6.48 2.49
N VAL A 63 20.92 -6.09 1.77
CA VAL A 63 21.93 -5.13 2.26
C VAL A 63 21.50 -3.70 1.97
N ASP A 64 20.94 -3.49 0.78
CA ASP A 64 20.43 -2.22 0.28
C ASP A 64 19.15 -2.46 -0.52
N MET A 65 18.19 -1.54 -0.45
CA MET A 65 16.95 -1.63 -1.22
C MET A 65 17.00 -0.71 -2.43
N PRO A 66 17.11 -1.27 -3.67
CA PRO A 66 17.09 -0.45 -4.87
C PRO A 66 15.68 0.10 -5.12
N ALA A 67 15.61 1.33 -5.66
CA ALA A 67 14.37 1.91 -6.12
C ALA A 67 13.99 1.35 -7.50
N VAL A 68 12.76 0.86 -7.64
CA VAL A 68 12.23 0.23 -8.85
C VAL A 68 10.92 0.90 -9.24
N VAL A 69 10.85 1.36 -10.48
CA VAL A 69 9.65 2.02 -11.00
C VAL A 69 8.52 1.00 -11.18
N ASN A 70 7.44 1.14 -10.42
CA ASN A 70 6.24 0.33 -10.56
C ASN A 70 4.99 1.11 -10.15
N SER A 71 4.39 1.83 -11.10
CA SER A 71 3.22 2.69 -10.87
C SER A 71 1.90 1.95 -10.63
N PHE A 72 1.83 0.62 -10.78
CA PHE A 72 0.55 -0.09 -10.84
C PHE A 72 -0.19 -0.12 -9.50
N TRP A 73 0.53 -0.24 -8.38
CA TRP A 73 -0.07 -0.34 -7.04
C TRP A 73 -0.14 0.97 -6.28
N MET A 74 0.59 2.00 -6.73
CA MET A 74 0.71 3.26 -5.99
C MET A 74 -0.33 4.27 -6.48
N ARG A 75 -1.31 4.56 -5.62
CA ARG A 75 -2.20 5.71 -5.81
C ARG A 75 -1.37 7.00 -5.73
N LYS A 76 -1.79 8.02 -6.49
CA LYS A 76 -1.17 9.36 -6.48
C LYS A 76 -1.01 9.87 -5.03
N GLY A 77 0.22 10.22 -4.64
CA GLY A 77 0.56 10.79 -3.32
C GLY A 77 1.42 9.93 -2.39
N PHE A 78 1.90 8.76 -2.85
CA PHE A 78 2.93 7.98 -2.15
C PHE A 78 4.25 8.09 -2.93
N GLU A 79 5.32 8.49 -2.24
CA GLU A 79 6.64 8.71 -2.85
C GLU A 79 7.41 7.39 -3.04
N GLY A 80 7.28 6.47 -2.07
CA GLY A 80 7.89 5.14 -2.10
C GLY A 80 7.11 4.14 -1.27
N LEU A 81 7.29 2.85 -1.57
CA LEU A 81 6.76 1.74 -0.77
C LEU A 81 7.77 0.61 -0.68
N THR A 82 8.17 0.25 0.54
CA THR A 82 8.96 -0.96 0.81
C THR A 82 8.19 -2.23 0.41
N PHE A 83 8.62 -2.89 -0.66
CA PHE A 83 8.06 -4.13 -1.18
C PHE A 83 9.15 -5.18 -1.43
N PHE A 84 9.18 -6.24 -0.60
CA PHE A 84 10.08 -7.38 -0.66
C PHE A 84 11.58 -7.05 -0.89
N GLY A 85 12.07 -6.00 -0.23
CA GLY A 85 13.47 -5.58 -0.35
C GLY A 85 13.75 -4.62 -1.50
N GLN A 86 12.71 -4.08 -2.12
CA GLN A 86 12.78 -3.03 -3.14
C GLN A 86 11.93 -1.85 -2.70
N ILE A 87 12.30 -0.64 -3.14
CA ILE A 87 11.49 0.56 -2.96
C ILE A 87 10.70 0.73 -4.25
N LEU A 88 9.40 0.48 -4.23
CA LEU A 88 8.58 0.74 -5.40
C LEU A 88 8.31 2.24 -5.49
N THR A 89 8.57 2.84 -6.65
CA THR A 89 8.24 4.25 -6.92
C THR A 89 7.29 4.39 -8.12
N PRO A 90 6.40 5.41 -8.15
CA PRO A 90 5.47 5.59 -9.27
C PRO A 90 6.18 5.95 -10.59
N THR A 91 7.24 6.75 -10.51
CA THR A 91 7.97 7.32 -11.64
C THR A 91 9.49 7.14 -11.51
N GLN A 92 10.20 7.26 -12.63
CA GLN A 92 11.67 7.28 -12.63
C GLN A 92 12.23 8.47 -11.88
N SER A 93 11.59 9.65 -11.96
CA SER A 93 11.99 10.82 -11.19
C SER A 93 11.96 10.57 -9.69
N GLU A 94 10.97 9.84 -9.18
CA GLU A 94 10.92 9.47 -7.77
C GLU A 94 12.01 8.43 -7.43
N ALA A 95 12.27 7.45 -8.30
CA ALA A 95 13.38 6.52 -8.10
C ALA A 95 14.73 7.27 -7.99
N ASP A 96 14.98 8.23 -8.89
CA ASP A 96 16.19 9.05 -8.88
C ASP A 96 16.27 9.94 -7.63
N LEU A 97 15.12 10.38 -7.09
CA LEU A 97 15.08 11.11 -5.82
C LEU A 97 15.50 10.25 -4.64
N PHE A 98 15.12 8.97 -4.58
CA PHE A 98 15.58 8.05 -3.54
C PHE A 98 17.07 7.75 -3.62
N GLU A 99 17.67 7.80 -4.81
CA GLU A 99 19.13 7.70 -4.94
C GLU A 99 19.85 8.95 -4.42
N ARG A 100 19.21 10.12 -4.49
CA ARG A 100 19.79 11.42 -4.10
C ARG A 100 19.47 11.83 -2.66
N SER A 101 18.29 11.51 -2.14
CA SER A 101 17.86 11.81 -0.78
C SER A 101 18.22 10.66 0.16
N LYS A 102 19.22 10.91 0.99
CA LYS A 102 19.68 9.96 2.00
C LYS A 102 18.61 9.71 3.06
N GLU A 103 17.78 10.71 3.34
CA GLU A 103 16.73 10.70 4.35
C GLU A 103 15.58 9.78 3.93
N MET A 104 15.10 9.93 2.69
CA MET A 104 14.06 9.07 2.12
C MET A 104 14.56 7.62 1.99
N LYS A 105 15.80 7.45 1.54
CA LYS A 105 16.42 6.12 1.52
C LYS A 105 16.55 5.52 2.92
N ASN A 106 16.95 6.31 3.92
CA ASN A 106 17.05 5.87 5.31
C ASN A 106 15.68 5.46 5.87
N HIS A 107 14.62 6.22 5.57
CA HIS A 107 13.24 5.89 5.95
C HIS A 107 12.84 4.49 5.47
N GLU A 108 13.05 4.18 4.20
CA GLU A 108 12.74 2.84 3.66
C GLU A 108 13.66 1.77 4.28
N MET A 109 14.95 2.06 4.45
CA MET A 109 15.88 1.13 5.11
C MET A 109 15.50 0.85 6.58
N ILE A 110 14.81 1.76 7.27
CA ILE A 110 14.21 1.50 8.58
C ILE A 110 13.13 0.42 8.47
N HIS A 111 12.25 0.47 7.46
CA HIS A 111 11.26 -0.59 7.23
C HIS A 111 11.88 -1.95 6.96
N LEU A 112 13.01 -2.01 6.24
CA LEU A 112 13.77 -3.24 6.09
C LEU A 112 14.23 -3.78 7.46
N ARG A 113 14.78 -2.93 8.33
CA ARG A 113 15.22 -3.35 9.68
C ARG A 113 14.04 -3.71 10.60
N GLN A 114 12.88 -3.09 10.41
CA GLN A 114 11.65 -3.49 11.08
C GLN A 114 11.19 -4.87 10.60
N ALA A 115 11.28 -5.17 9.30
CA ALA A 115 10.99 -6.50 8.76
C ALA A 115 11.93 -7.58 9.31
N GLN A 116 13.22 -7.25 9.48
CA GLN A 116 14.17 -8.09 10.20
C GLN A 116 13.76 -8.30 11.67
N SER A 117 13.30 -7.25 12.36
CA SER A 117 12.89 -7.32 13.76
C SER A 117 11.53 -8.00 13.99
N CYS A 118 10.71 -8.13 12.94
CA CYS A 118 9.47 -8.92 12.88
C CYS A 118 9.70 -10.43 12.63
N GLY A 119 10.88 -10.93 13.03
CA GLY A 119 11.26 -12.34 12.87
C GLY A 119 11.75 -12.66 11.47
N ASP A 120 12.47 -11.73 10.85
CA ASP A 120 13.12 -11.89 9.55
C ASP A 120 12.17 -12.35 8.44
N SER A 121 10.97 -11.75 8.39
CA SER A 121 9.91 -12.14 7.48
C SER A 121 9.11 -10.95 6.97
N TRP A 122 9.13 -10.75 5.65
CA TRP A 122 8.32 -9.75 4.96
C TRP A 122 6.83 -9.94 5.23
N TRP A 123 6.34 -11.18 5.22
CA TRP A 123 4.94 -11.48 5.49
C TRP A 123 4.51 -11.06 6.89
N ARG A 124 5.32 -11.35 7.91
CA ARG A 124 5.02 -10.92 9.29
C ARG A 124 4.99 -9.41 9.41
N PHE A 125 5.94 -8.73 8.77
CA PHE A 125 5.96 -7.27 8.70
C PHE A 125 4.69 -6.72 8.05
N TYR A 126 4.32 -7.19 6.86
CA TYR A 126 3.12 -6.73 6.16
C TYR A 126 1.83 -7.00 6.92
N LEU A 127 1.69 -8.19 7.52
CA LEU A 127 0.52 -8.53 8.32
C LEU A 127 0.39 -7.61 9.54
N LEU A 128 1.50 -7.33 10.25
CA LEU A 128 1.49 -6.40 11.37
C LEU A 128 1.21 -4.96 10.92
N TYR A 129 1.81 -4.54 9.81
CA TYR A 129 1.60 -3.22 9.25
C TYR A 129 0.12 -3.01 8.91
N ILE A 130 -0.50 -3.93 8.17
CA ILE A 130 -1.93 -3.89 7.81
C ILE A 130 -2.79 -3.92 9.08
N TRP A 131 -2.46 -4.77 10.05
CA TRP A 131 -3.19 -4.85 11.31
C TRP A 131 -3.20 -3.52 12.08
N TYR A 132 -2.06 -2.84 12.19
CA TYR A 132 -2.00 -1.53 12.86
C TYR A 132 -2.68 -0.44 12.04
N TRP A 133 -2.58 -0.49 10.72
CA TRP A 133 -3.31 0.42 9.83
C TRP A 133 -4.83 0.27 10.01
N LEU A 134 -5.35 -0.97 10.06
CA LEU A 134 -6.77 -1.25 10.33
C LEU A 134 -7.22 -0.70 11.69
N LYS A 135 -6.41 -0.88 12.74
CA LYS A 135 -6.68 -0.30 14.06
C LYS A 135 -6.66 1.23 14.08
N ALA A 136 -5.88 1.84 13.20
CA ALA A 136 -5.72 3.29 13.11
C ALA A 136 -6.71 3.95 12.13
N LEU A 137 -7.59 3.20 11.46
CA LEU A 137 -8.64 3.76 10.58
C LEU A 137 -9.46 4.90 11.23
N PRO A 138 -9.82 4.87 12.53
CA PRO A 138 -10.51 5.99 13.16
C PRO A 138 -9.72 7.31 13.13
N ALA A 139 -8.39 7.28 13.05
CA ALA A 139 -7.55 8.47 12.95
C ALA A 139 -7.76 9.24 11.63
N ASN A 140 -8.23 8.57 10.57
CA ASN A 140 -8.53 9.21 9.28
C ASN A 140 -9.64 10.27 9.39
N ARG A 141 -10.45 10.25 10.46
CA ARG A 141 -11.47 11.27 10.72
C ARG A 141 -10.87 12.61 11.18
N GLN A 142 -9.66 12.59 11.73
CA GLN A 142 -8.99 13.77 12.30
C GLN A 142 -7.81 14.23 11.44
N LEU A 143 -7.12 13.29 10.79
CA LEU A 143 -5.96 13.56 9.94
C LEU A 143 -6.16 12.92 8.57
N LYS A 144 -5.84 13.66 7.50
CA LYS A 144 -5.79 13.09 6.16
C LYS A 144 -4.71 12.01 6.11
N HIS A 145 -5.08 10.79 5.72
CA HIS A 145 -4.20 9.61 5.80
C HIS A 145 -3.71 9.29 7.23
N GLY A 146 -4.48 9.67 8.26
CA GLY A 146 -4.11 9.47 9.67
C GLY A 146 -3.73 8.03 10.02
N ALA A 147 -4.42 7.03 9.46
CA ALA A 147 -4.13 5.61 9.70
C ALA A 147 -2.72 5.19 9.24
N TYR A 148 -2.20 5.84 8.19
CA TYR A 148 -0.83 5.68 7.74
C TYR A 148 0.12 6.43 8.67
N LEU A 149 -0.11 7.73 8.87
CA LEU A 149 0.77 8.62 9.64
C LEU A 149 0.96 8.19 11.11
N VAL A 150 -0.05 7.57 11.71
CA VAL A 150 0.00 7.10 13.11
C VAL A 150 0.26 5.60 13.24
N ASN A 151 0.63 4.95 12.13
CA ASN A 151 1.10 3.58 12.16
C ASN A 151 2.41 3.52 12.98
N PRO A 152 2.54 2.62 13.96
CA PRO A 152 3.76 2.50 14.77
C PRO A 152 5.06 2.38 13.96
N PHE A 153 5.01 1.71 12.81
CA PHE A 153 6.17 1.56 11.93
C PHE A 153 6.56 2.88 11.27
N GLU A 154 5.57 3.63 10.78
CA GLU A 154 5.75 4.96 10.17
C GLU A 154 6.25 5.98 11.19
N LEU A 155 5.72 5.96 12.42
CA LEU A 155 6.16 6.87 13.49
C LEU A 155 7.65 6.69 13.83
N GLU A 156 8.14 5.45 13.86
CA GLU A 156 9.57 5.18 14.04
C GLU A 156 10.37 5.65 12.83
N ALA A 157 9.90 5.34 11.61
CA ALA A 157 10.60 5.69 10.38
C ALA A 157 10.70 7.22 10.18
N TYR A 158 9.62 7.97 10.37
CA TYR A 158 9.63 9.43 10.31
C TYR A 158 10.45 10.08 11.41
N ARG A 159 10.43 9.52 12.64
CA ARG A 159 11.23 10.07 13.74
C ARG A 159 12.72 10.01 13.45
N HIS A 160 13.18 8.94 12.80
CA HIS A 160 14.60 8.66 12.59
C HIS A 160 15.08 8.87 11.16
N MET A 161 14.21 9.32 10.22
CA MET A 161 14.58 9.49 8.82
C MET A 161 15.81 10.40 8.61
N ASN A 162 15.95 11.44 9.45
CA ASN A 162 17.06 12.39 9.39
C ASN A 162 18.31 11.93 10.18
N ASP A 163 18.21 10.87 10.98
CA ASP A 163 19.34 10.27 11.69
C ASP A 163 19.92 9.12 10.86
N LEU A 164 20.93 9.45 10.05
CA LEU A 164 21.64 8.48 9.20
C LEU A 164 22.48 7.48 10.01
N THR A 165 22.68 7.71 11.30
CA THR A 165 23.41 6.79 12.20
C THR A 165 22.48 5.83 12.93
N TYR A 166 21.17 6.07 12.88
CA TYR A 166 20.16 5.28 13.57
C TYR A 166 20.30 3.77 13.28
N LEU A 167 20.45 3.42 12.00
CA LEU A 167 20.57 2.02 11.57
C LEU A 167 21.93 1.38 11.89
N ALA A 168 22.94 2.17 12.24
CA ALA A 168 24.22 1.66 12.72
C ALA A 168 24.14 1.17 14.18
N ASN A 169 23.22 1.73 14.96
CA ASN A 169 23.12 1.51 16.40
C ASN A 169 22.28 0.28 16.80
N GLY A 170 21.63 -0.41 15.85
CA GLY A 170 20.95 -1.68 16.14
C GLY A 170 19.70 -1.95 15.32
N LYS A 171 18.70 -2.57 15.96
CA LYS A 171 17.46 -3.04 15.34
C LYS A 171 16.37 -1.98 15.45
N ALA A 172 15.70 -1.66 14.34
CA ALA A 172 14.48 -0.84 14.33
C ALA A 172 13.34 -1.59 15.04
N THR A 173 13.14 -1.27 16.31
CA THR A 173 12.22 -1.94 17.24
C THR A 173 11.40 -0.97 18.09
N GLU A 174 11.62 0.34 17.94
CA GLU A 174 10.88 1.36 18.67
C GLU A 174 9.40 1.40 18.31
N TRP A 175 9.03 0.91 17.12
CA TRP A 175 7.62 0.69 16.74
C TRP A 175 6.85 -0.10 17.80
N ARG A 176 7.49 -0.98 18.58
CA ARG A 176 6.84 -1.74 19.66
C ARG A 176 6.37 -0.84 20.80
N GLN A 177 7.04 0.28 21.03
CA GLN A 177 6.64 1.27 22.04
C GLN A 177 5.43 2.06 21.54
N TYR A 178 5.46 2.54 20.29
CA TYR A 178 4.30 3.20 19.68
C TYR A 178 3.10 2.27 19.58
N ALA A 179 3.30 0.98 19.33
CA ALA A 179 2.26 -0.03 19.28
C ALA A 179 1.47 -0.19 20.60
N LYS A 180 2.08 0.14 21.75
CA LYS A 180 1.42 0.13 23.08
C LYS A 180 0.60 1.39 23.35
N MET A 181 0.90 2.50 22.64
CA MET A 181 0.16 3.75 22.78
C MET A 181 -1.23 3.63 22.16
N SER A 182 -2.18 4.38 22.70
CA SER A 182 -3.49 4.61 22.11
C SER A 182 -3.37 5.43 20.82
N ILE A 183 -4.40 5.35 19.96
CA ILE A 183 -4.43 6.14 18.73
C ILE A 183 -4.39 7.64 19.01
N LYS A 184 -5.02 8.10 20.09
CA LYS A 184 -5.00 9.51 20.48
C LYS A 184 -3.58 9.99 20.80
N GLU A 185 -2.85 9.23 21.62
CA GLU A 185 -1.45 9.55 21.96
C GLU A 185 -0.55 9.56 20.73
N ARG A 186 -0.77 8.66 19.77
CA ARG A 186 -0.02 8.64 18.51
C ARG A 186 -0.31 9.84 17.61
N ILE A 187 -1.58 10.28 17.54
CA ILE A 187 -1.97 11.51 16.84
C ILE A 187 -1.28 12.72 17.48
N GLU A 188 -1.29 12.82 18.81
CA GLU A 188 -0.62 13.90 19.54
C GLU A 188 0.90 13.87 19.37
N LEU A 189 1.51 12.68 19.32
CA LEU A 189 2.93 12.53 19.04
C LEU A 189 3.27 13.00 17.62
N TYR A 190 2.52 12.55 16.61
CA TYR A 190 2.70 12.96 15.22
C TYR A 190 2.61 14.49 15.06
N ASN A 191 1.59 15.11 15.67
CA ASN A 191 1.41 16.56 15.61
C ASN A 191 2.53 17.35 16.31
N ARG A 192 3.26 16.76 17.26
CA ARG A 192 4.44 17.38 17.91
C ARG A 192 5.73 17.24 17.12
N GLN A 193 5.79 16.25 16.23
CA GLN A 193 6.96 15.95 15.40
C GLN A 193 6.90 16.65 14.04
N LYS A 194 5.71 17.13 13.64
CA LYS A 194 5.50 18.03 12.51
C LYS A 194 6.03 19.43 12.83
#